data_AF-A0A812YMS0-F1
#
_entry.id   AF-A0A812YMS0-F1
#
_cell.length_a   1.000
_cell.length_b   1.000
_cell.length_c   1.000
_cell.angle_alpha   90.00
_cell.angle_beta   90.00
_cell.angle_gamma   90.00
#
_symmetry.space_group_name_H-M   'P 1'
#
loop_
_entity.id
_entity.type
_entity.pdbx_description
1 polymer ?
#
loop_
_entity_poly.entity_id
_entity_poly.type
_entity_poly.pdbx_seq_one_letter_code
_entity_poly.pdbx_strand_id
1 'polypeptide(L)'
;MDASLNEQTCCLNGVSSFHLDTEFVDQILEVGCARTDNFYAIEPVVIRERGRSVVCPRTQKLGSSYVDALSGPEHVGNSDYMLSYSWCYQVGDVVAALSHQCQKENHDPKSTYFWICCLCINQHRVIEVRERGDKVPFEEFHAEFCSRVRGIGKVLALMAPWDRPVYVTRAWCVFELFTAVSDESCRLTVVMPPNEVVNFCGSIANNGALTSYLWSALEQLDLETAQASVASDKDMILQIVRDGVGLESLNQVVRQRLLSWLAEAACAECSDQLASGGLRGDSAATAVSETANLLHRLGKFDDACTLLSASKDTAFTSSEEGTVEKANLWRVVGKNYDYLGQNEEAAEAFQKALEILRQLDQLESHDGAAVLTCVAANLQEMGRMEEALANYQKAWEIRQVCGSERSLDASDLLAMMGVAECKLGSSAGLQHAEQAKALRVQLGQLNSPHGAYVLQQLGQCHFMLGDMQAAIVEFDASKAILEKTSSLQTPQGASVLQRAARCFCKLGDAHRELELLWEARKLLEDAEQLHSKSGVLVLLDLGSALLDAREDAEAKRVLELAEQICSEKSIDGSLSELVQERLKVLRKTRYCIIS
;
A
#
# COMPACT_ATOMS: atom_id res chain seq x y z
N MET A 1 -25.05 47.42 10.22
CA MET A 1 -26.36 47.01 9.67
C MET A 1 -26.13 46.94 8.17
N ASP A 2 -25.85 45.80 7.54
CA ASP A 2 -26.48 44.49 7.72
C ASP A 2 -25.63 43.43 8.41
N ALA A 3 -26.28 42.77 9.36
CA ALA A 3 -25.90 41.48 9.91
C ALA A 3 -26.81 40.44 9.23
N SER A 4 -26.31 39.68 8.25
CA SER A 4 -27.08 38.59 7.64
C SER A 4 -26.23 37.46 7.05
N LEU A 5 -25.05 37.19 7.61
CA LEU A 5 -24.24 35.99 7.28
C LEU A 5 -23.55 35.38 8.52
N ASN A 6 -24.11 35.60 9.72
CA ASN A 6 -23.69 34.85 10.89
C ASN A 6 -24.46 33.52 10.93
N GLU A 7 -23.71 32.41 10.97
CA GLU A 7 -24.16 31.03 11.17
C GLU A 7 -24.90 30.36 10.00
N GLN A 8 -24.20 30.11 8.89
CA GLN A 8 -24.36 28.82 8.23
C GLN A 8 -23.65 27.78 9.10
N THR A 9 -24.29 27.34 10.19
CA THR A 9 -23.96 26.03 10.76
C THR A 9 -24.20 25.02 9.65
N CYS A 10 -23.14 24.50 9.04
CA CYS A 10 -23.24 23.40 8.11
C CYS A 10 -23.95 22.28 8.88
N CYS A 11 -25.24 22.09 8.61
CA CYS A 11 -26.02 21.06 9.26
C CYS A 11 -25.50 19.73 8.72
N LEU A 12 -24.57 19.11 9.44
CA LEU A 12 -23.98 17.81 9.13
C LEU A 12 -24.96 16.69 9.49
N ASN A 13 -26.26 16.90 9.27
CA ASN A 13 -27.26 15.87 9.47
C ASN A 13 -27.12 14.79 8.40
N GLY A 14 -27.30 13.55 8.83
CA GLY A 14 -27.25 12.36 8.01
C GLY A 14 -28.55 11.57 8.10
N VAL A 15 -28.67 10.59 7.23
CA VAL A 15 -29.80 9.67 7.18
C VAL A 15 -29.40 8.38 7.88
N SER A 16 -30.28 7.81 8.71
CA SER A 16 -29.98 6.57 9.42
C SER A 16 -29.81 5.38 8.49
N SER A 17 -28.98 4.42 8.88
CA SER A 17 -28.85 3.13 8.19
C SER A 17 -30.20 2.43 8.02
N PHE A 18 -31.02 2.45 9.08
CA PHE A 18 -32.35 1.88 9.09
C PHE A 18 -33.27 2.49 8.03
N HIS A 19 -33.33 3.83 7.92
CA HIS A 19 -34.18 4.49 6.93
C HIS A 19 -33.70 4.20 5.50
N LEU A 20 -32.38 4.12 5.29
CA LEU A 20 -31.80 3.78 3.99
C LEU A 20 -32.18 2.37 3.53
N ASP A 21 -32.18 1.39 4.44
CA ASP A 21 -32.47 -0.02 4.09
C ASP A 21 -33.97 -0.36 4.06
N THR A 22 -34.82 0.55 4.55
CA THR A 22 -36.28 0.38 4.57
C THR A 22 -36.97 1.41 3.68
N GLU A 23 -37.42 2.53 4.24
CA GLU A 23 -38.27 3.51 3.57
C GLU A 23 -37.64 4.12 2.32
N PHE A 24 -36.33 4.32 2.28
CA PHE A 24 -35.67 4.87 1.10
C PHE A 24 -35.70 3.88 -0.07
N VAL A 25 -35.43 2.61 0.18
CA VAL A 25 -35.54 1.56 -0.85
C VAL A 25 -36.98 1.37 -1.29
N ASP A 26 -37.93 1.38 -0.36
CA ASP A 26 -39.36 1.27 -0.69
C ASP A 26 -39.80 2.42 -1.61
N GLN A 27 -39.40 3.67 -1.32
CA GLN A 27 -39.66 4.83 -2.18
C GLN A 27 -39.10 4.67 -3.60
N ILE A 28 -37.92 4.07 -3.74
CA ILE A 28 -37.32 3.77 -5.06
C ILE A 28 -38.18 2.78 -5.83
N LEU A 29 -38.62 1.70 -5.19
CA LEU A 29 -39.42 0.67 -5.82
C LEU A 29 -40.83 1.16 -6.19
N GLU A 30 -41.44 2.01 -5.34
CA GLU A 30 -42.77 2.59 -5.57
C GLU A 30 -42.86 3.45 -6.83
N VAL A 31 -41.79 4.17 -7.18
CA VAL A 31 -41.73 4.99 -8.41
C VAL A 31 -41.31 4.19 -9.64
N GLY A 32 -41.14 2.86 -9.50
CA GLY A 32 -40.78 1.95 -10.58
C GLY A 32 -39.28 1.87 -10.90
N CYS A 33 -38.42 2.45 -10.05
CA CYS A 33 -36.97 2.25 -10.12
C CYS A 33 -36.58 0.92 -9.46
N ALA A 34 -35.36 0.45 -9.74
CA ALA A 34 -34.80 -0.77 -9.20
C ALA A 34 -33.62 -0.49 -8.27
N ARG A 35 -33.30 -1.45 -7.38
CA ARG A 35 -32.06 -1.38 -6.55
C ARG A 35 -30.77 -1.34 -7.39
N THR A 36 -30.84 -1.81 -8.63
CA THR A 36 -29.74 -1.77 -9.61
C THR A 36 -29.60 -0.43 -10.32
N ASP A 37 -30.58 0.47 -10.19
CA ASP A 37 -30.46 1.83 -10.71
C ASP A 37 -29.39 2.59 -9.92
N ASN A 38 -28.80 3.60 -10.57
CA ASN A 38 -27.79 4.44 -9.96
C ASN A 38 -28.37 5.76 -9.45
N PHE A 39 -27.54 6.54 -8.74
CA PHE A 39 -28.00 7.79 -8.13
C PHE A 39 -28.38 8.86 -9.14
N TYR A 40 -27.86 8.84 -10.38
CA TYR A 40 -28.33 9.74 -11.44
C TYR A 40 -29.78 9.45 -11.84
N ALA A 41 -30.18 8.17 -11.84
CA ALA A 41 -31.53 7.77 -12.22
C ALA A 41 -32.56 8.12 -11.13
N ILE A 42 -32.21 7.90 -9.86
CA ILE A 42 -33.15 8.11 -8.74
C ILE A 42 -33.17 9.55 -8.21
N GLU A 43 -32.14 10.36 -8.49
CA GLU A 43 -32.07 11.75 -8.02
C GLU A 43 -33.32 12.57 -8.37
N PRO A 44 -33.76 12.65 -9.64
CA PRO A 44 -34.84 13.55 -10.01
C PRO A 44 -36.22 13.07 -9.55
N VAL A 45 -36.40 11.76 -9.37
CA VAL A 45 -37.71 11.12 -9.15
C VAL A 45 -37.96 10.66 -7.72
N VAL A 46 -36.90 10.41 -6.94
CA VAL A 46 -36.99 10.03 -5.51
C VAL A 46 -36.40 11.13 -4.64
N ILE A 47 -35.10 11.41 -4.81
CA ILE A 47 -34.34 12.24 -3.88
C ILE A 47 -34.85 13.68 -3.87
N ARG A 48 -34.91 14.29 -5.05
CA ARG A 48 -35.34 15.68 -5.20
C ARG A 48 -36.84 15.85 -5.02
N GLU A 49 -37.63 14.87 -5.46
CA GLU A 49 -39.08 14.87 -5.31
C GLU A 49 -39.49 14.88 -3.84
N ARG A 50 -38.78 14.14 -2.97
CA ARG A 50 -39.04 14.11 -1.52
C ARG A 50 -39.04 15.51 -0.88
N GLY A 51 -38.07 16.35 -1.26
CA GLY A 51 -37.93 17.71 -0.73
C GLY A 51 -38.77 18.77 -1.45
N ARG A 52 -39.45 18.43 -2.55
CA ARG A 52 -40.09 19.39 -3.46
C ARG A 52 -41.11 20.30 -2.79
N SER A 53 -41.93 19.73 -1.91
CA SER A 53 -43.01 20.45 -1.21
C SER A 53 -42.64 20.89 0.21
N VAL A 54 -41.37 20.75 0.58
CA VAL A 54 -40.85 21.09 1.92
C VAL A 54 -40.08 22.40 1.84
N VAL A 55 -40.31 23.30 2.80
CA VAL A 55 -39.55 24.55 2.91
C VAL A 55 -38.18 24.23 3.51
N CYS A 56 -37.12 24.56 2.78
CA CYS A 56 -35.76 24.34 3.24
C CYS A 56 -35.48 25.22 4.47
N PRO A 57 -35.10 24.61 5.62
CA PRO A 57 -34.87 25.36 6.87
C PRO A 57 -33.72 26.36 6.75
N ARG A 58 -32.75 26.09 5.87
CA ARG A 58 -31.56 26.93 5.66
C ARG A 58 -31.83 28.13 4.75
N THR A 59 -32.57 27.92 3.66
CA THR A 59 -32.79 28.97 2.64
C THR A 59 -34.15 29.66 2.75
N GLN A 60 -35.06 29.13 3.58
CA GLN A 60 -36.44 29.59 3.72
C GLN A 60 -37.23 29.62 2.40
N LYS A 61 -36.79 28.80 1.42
CA LYS A 61 -37.41 28.63 0.10
C LYS A 61 -37.99 27.23 -0.03
N LEU A 62 -39.02 27.09 -0.85
CA LEU A 62 -39.58 25.79 -1.23
C LEU A 62 -38.51 24.93 -1.96
N GLY A 63 -38.51 23.62 -1.71
CA GLY A 63 -37.49 22.70 -2.19
C GLY A 63 -36.35 22.53 -1.18
N SER A 64 -36.46 21.54 -0.29
CA SER A 64 -35.42 21.15 0.69
C SER A 64 -34.52 20.04 0.16
N SER A 65 -33.41 19.76 0.87
CA SER A 65 -32.69 18.50 0.66
C SER A 65 -33.55 17.31 1.14
N TYR A 66 -33.17 16.09 0.76
CA TYR A 66 -33.86 14.88 1.21
C TYR A 66 -33.82 14.75 2.73
N VAL A 67 -32.65 14.95 3.34
CA VAL A 67 -32.48 14.86 4.80
C VAL A 67 -33.33 15.90 5.57
N ASP A 68 -33.48 17.10 5.00
CA ASP A 68 -34.30 18.17 5.60
C ASP A 68 -35.82 17.87 5.51
N ALA A 69 -36.22 16.90 4.68
CA ALA A 69 -37.60 16.43 4.55
C ALA A 69 -37.92 15.22 5.45
N LEU A 70 -36.95 14.74 6.22
CA LEU A 70 -37.12 13.66 7.19
C LEU A 70 -37.40 14.22 8.58
N SER A 71 -38.03 13.40 9.42
CA SER A 71 -38.30 13.74 10.81
C SER A 71 -38.26 12.48 11.66
N GLY A 72 -37.76 12.61 12.90
CA GLY A 72 -37.71 11.52 13.86
C GLY A 72 -36.29 10.95 14.02
N PRO A 73 -35.92 10.55 15.25
CA PRO A 73 -34.55 10.12 15.55
C PRO A 73 -34.18 8.82 14.83
N GLU A 74 -35.14 7.96 14.47
CA GLU A 74 -34.82 6.73 13.72
C GLU A 74 -34.51 6.98 12.24
N HIS A 75 -34.61 8.24 11.74
CA HIS A 75 -34.45 8.57 10.32
C HIS A 75 -33.38 9.64 10.06
N VAL A 76 -33.26 10.63 10.95
CA VAL A 76 -32.34 11.76 10.77
C VAL A 76 -31.71 12.16 12.09
N GLY A 77 -30.40 12.45 12.04
CA GLY A 77 -29.59 12.83 13.19
C GLY A 77 -28.26 13.43 12.75
N ASN A 78 -27.40 13.80 13.69
CA ASN A 78 -26.05 14.25 13.36
C ASN A 78 -25.24 13.10 12.74
N SER A 79 -24.51 13.35 11.67
CA SER A 79 -23.81 12.29 10.93
C SER A 79 -22.66 11.71 11.74
N ASP A 80 -22.59 10.38 11.78
CA ASP A 80 -21.45 9.64 12.32
C ASP A 80 -20.38 9.44 11.25
N TYR A 81 -20.79 9.33 9.99
CA TYR A 81 -19.91 9.04 8.86
C TYR A 81 -20.26 9.90 7.65
N MET A 82 -19.25 10.28 6.87
CA MET A 82 -19.39 10.81 5.53
C MET A 82 -19.18 9.69 4.53
N LEU A 83 -20.16 9.45 3.65
CA LEU A 83 -19.98 8.54 2.52
C LEU A 83 -19.32 9.27 1.35
N SER A 84 -18.10 8.85 1.03
CA SER A 84 -17.44 9.15 -0.24
C SER A 84 -17.74 8.01 -1.22
N TYR A 85 -18.37 8.34 -2.36
CA TYR A 85 -18.85 7.34 -3.31
C TYR A 85 -19.10 7.95 -4.71
N SER A 86 -19.26 7.09 -5.71
CA SER A 86 -19.66 7.51 -7.06
C SER A 86 -21.16 7.39 -7.27
N TRP A 87 -21.78 8.41 -7.87
CA TRP A 87 -23.21 8.38 -8.25
C TRP A 87 -23.55 7.33 -9.31
N CYS A 88 -22.55 6.74 -9.99
CA CYS A 88 -22.78 5.64 -10.93
C CYS A 88 -23.00 4.30 -10.23
N TYR A 89 -22.76 4.21 -8.92
CA TYR A 89 -23.00 3.00 -8.16
C TYR A 89 -24.47 2.67 -8.04
N GLN A 90 -24.76 1.37 -7.98
CA GLN A 90 -26.10 0.87 -7.76
C GLN A 90 -26.54 1.24 -6.35
N VAL A 91 -27.76 1.72 -6.20
CA VAL A 91 -28.27 2.17 -4.89
C VAL A 91 -28.32 1.01 -3.91
N GLY A 92 -28.67 -0.19 -4.39
CA GLY A 92 -28.68 -1.42 -3.58
C GLY A 92 -27.32 -1.75 -2.99
N ASP A 93 -26.24 -1.60 -3.76
CA ASP A 93 -24.87 -1.88 -3.33
C ASP A 93 -24.41 -0.87 -2.27
N VAL A 94 -24.73 0.42 -2.46
CA VAL A 94 -24.41 1.47 -1.48
C VAL A 94 -25.13 1.20 -0.15
N VAL A 95 -26.44 0.97 -0.18
CA VAL A 95 -27.23 0.70 1.03
C VAL A 95 -26.73 -0.57 1.73
N ALA A 96 -26.49 -1.65 0.97
CA ALA A 96 -25.97 -2.89 1.53
C ALA A 96 -24.59 -2.72 2.19
N ALA A 97 -23.70 -1.93 1.59
CA ALA A 97 -22.38 -1.64 2.17
C ALA A 97 -22.49 -0.86 3.49
N LEU A 98 -23.40 0.12 3.58
CA LEU A 98 -23.62 0.89 4.81
C LEU A 98 -24.23 0.02 5.92
N SER A 99 -25.24 -0.80 5.59
CA SER A 99 -25.84 -1.75 6.54
C SER A 99 -24.81 -2.77 7.03
N HIS A 100 -23.99 -3.31 6.13
CA HIS A 100 -22.91 -4.24 6.47
C HIS A 100 -21.87 -3.59 7.38
N GLN A 101 -21.51 -2.31 7.13
CA GLN A 101 -20.61 -1.57 8.01
C GLN A 101 -21.18 -1.38 9.42
N CYS A 102 -22.48 -1.07 9.56
CA CYS A 102 -23.14 -1.01 10.87
C CYS A 102 -23.06 -2.35 11.62
N GLN A 103 -23.32 -3.46 10.91
CA GLN A 103 -23.24 -4.80 11.49
C GLN A 103 -21.82 -5.14 11.94
N LYS A 104 -20.82 -4.86 11.10
CA LYS A 104 -19.41 -5.12 11.38
C LYS A 104 -18.90 -4.37 12.61
N GLU A 105 -19.34 -3.12 12.81
CA GLU A 105 -18.97 -2.32 13.98
C GLU A 105 -19.93 -2.50 15.18
N ASN A 106 -20.91 -3.41 15.07
CA ASN A 106 -21.94 -3.64 16.08
C ASN A 106 -22.67 -2.35 16.49
N HIS A 107 -22.89 -1.46 15.53
CA HIS A 107 -23.63 -0.21 15.70
C HIS A 107 -25.13 -0.43 15.44
N ASP A 108 -25.98 0.28 16.18
CA ASP A 108 -27.43 0.24 15.99
C ASP A 108 -27.83 0.98 14.70
N PRO A 109 -28.45 0.30 13.70
CA PRO A 109 -28.82 0.91 12.44
C PRO A 109 -29.80 2.09 12.56
N LYS A 110 -30.60 2.13 13.63
CA LYS A 110 -31.57 3.21 13.87
C LYS A 110 -30.93 4.50 14.39
N SER A 111 -29.74 4.41 14.97
CA SER A 111 -29.01 5.53 15.56
C SER A 111 -27.61 5.74 14.98
N THR A 112 -27.32 5.13 13.83
CA THR A 112 -26.11 5.37 13.03
C THR A 112 -26.47 6.14 11.77
N TYR A 113 -25.91 7.33 11.59
CA TYR A 113 -26.29 8.25 10.52
C TYR A 113 -25.17 8.50 9.51
N PHE A 114 -25.53 8.51 8.24
CA PHE A 114 -24.62 8.72 7.12
C PHE A 114 -24.93 10.03 6.41
N TRP A 115 -23.91 10.87 6.27
CA TRP A 115 -23.94 12.00 5.36
C TRP A 115 -23.68 11.49 3.93
N ILE A 116 -24.66 11.65 3.05
CA ILE A 116 -24.59 11.23 1.65
C ILE A 116 -24.86 12.45 0.79
N CYS A 117 -23.91 12.82 -0.07
CA CYS A 117 -23.94 14.12 -0.75
C CYS A 117 -25.25 14.39 -1.51
N CYS A 118 -25.82 13.39 -2.19
CA CYS A 118 -27.09 13.56 -2.91
C CYS A 118 -28.29 13.79 -1.98
N LEU A 119 -28.28 13.23 -0.75
CA LEU A 119 -29.38 13.33 0.21
C LEU A 119 -29.28 14.57 1.09
N CYS A 120 -28.05 14.97 1.45
CA CYS A 120 -27.80 16.03 2.42
C CYS A 120 -27.64 17.41 1.76
N ILE A 121 -27.08 17.45 0.54
CA ILE A 121 -27.01 18.68 -0.27
C ILE A 121 -28.37 18.93 -0.90
N ASN A 122 -28.82 20.18 -0.86
CA ASN A 122 -30.08 20.58 -1.47
C ASN A 122 -29.96 20.61 -3.00
N GLN A 123 -30.36 19.53 -3.67
CA GLN A 123 -30.26 19.38 -5.12
C GLN A 123 -31.09 20.42 -5.89
N HIS A 124 -32.18 20.95 -5.33
CA HIS A 124 -32.94 22.04 -5.95
C HIS A 124 -32.06 23.28 -6.16
N ARG A 125 -31.29 23.65 -5.12
CA ARG A 125 -30.40 24.81 -5.18
C ARG A 125 -29.20 24.56 -6.10
N VAL A 126 -28.67 23.35 -6.12
CA VAL A 126 -27.60 22.94 -7.04
C VAL A 126 -28.05 23.11 -8.49
N ILE A 127 -29.26 22.65 -8.83
CA ILE A 127 -29.79 22.73 -10.19
C ILE A 127 -30.10 24.19 -10.57
N GLU A 128 -30.69 24.99 -9.69
CA GLU A 128 -30.92 26.41 -9.94
C GLU A 128 -29.64 27.21 -10.20
N VAL A 129 -28.56 26.91 -9.46
CA VAL A 129 -27.24 27.49 -9.68
C VAL A 129 -26.68 27.06 -11.04
N ARG A 130 -26.78 25.76 -11.37
CA ARG A 130 -26.32 25.23 -12.66
C ARG A 130 -27.09 25.81 -13.85
N GLU A 131 -28.40 25.94 -13.75
CA GLU A 131 -29.26 26.50 -14.81
C GLU A 131 -28.98 27.99 -15.05
N ARG A 132 -28.60 28.73 -14.00
CA ARG A 132 -28.16 30.13 -14.13
C ARG A 132 -26.74 30.28 -14.68
N GLY A 133 -25.95 29.20 -14.66
CA GLY A 133 -24.54 29.22 -15.05
C GLY A 133 -23.65 29.94 -14.03
N ASP A 134 -24.13 30.09 -12.80
CA ASP A 134 -23.38 30.72 -11.72
C ASP A 134 -22.20 29.82 -11.33
N LYS A 135 -21.00 30.41 -11.21
CA LYS A 135 -19.83 29.71 -10.68
C LYS A 135 -19.76 29.93 -9.17
N VAL A 136 -19.57 28.86 -8.42
CA VAL A 136 -19.24 28.95 -6.99
C VAL A 136 -17.81 29.48 -6.88
N PRO A 137 -17.56 30.55 -6.09
CA PRO A 137 -16.22 31.03 -5.82
C PRO A 137 -15.33 29.93 -5.23
N PHE A 138 -14.05 29.96 -5.57
CA PHE A 138 -13.08 28.95 -5.14
C PHE A 138 -12.97 28.84 -3.62
N GLU A 139 -12.97 29.97 -2.91
CA GLU A 139 -12.86 30.03 -1.46
C GLU A 139 -14.09 29.43 -0.77
N GLU A 140 -15.28 29.68 -1.32
CA GLU A 140 -16.54 29.13 -0.83
C GLU A 140 -16.59 27.61 -1.06
N PHE A 141 -16.19 27.17 -2.26
CA PHE A 141 -16.09 25.75 -2.61
C PHE A 141 -15.15 25.00 -1.66
N HIS A 142 -13.95 25.56 -1.43
CA HIS A 142 -12.93 24.96 -0.58
C HIS A 142 -13.37 24.91 0.89
N ALA A 143 -13.92 26.00 1.42
CA ALA A 143 -14.38 26.06 2.81
C ALA A 143 -15.50 25.07 3.12
N GLU A 144 -16.50 25.01 2.24
CA GLU A 144 -17.65 24.11 2.40
C GLU A 144 -17.24 22.63 2.28
N PHE A 145 -16.33 22.31 1.37
CA PHE A 145 -15.75 20.98 1.26
C PHE A 145 -14.99 20.57 2.53
N CYS A 146 -14.02 21.39 2.96
CA CYS A 146 -13.21 21.09 4.14
C CYS A 146 -14.07 20.96 5.39
N SER A 147 -15.12 21.79 5.52
CA SER A 147 -16.05 21.72 6.66
C SER A 147 -16.78 20.38 6.74
N ARG A 148 -17.03 19.68 5.63
CA ARG A 148 -17.75 18.39 5.64
C ARG A 148 -16.84 17.24 6.01
N VAL A 149 -15.70 17.13 5.34
CA VAL A 149 -14.72 16.05 5.60
C VAL A 149 -14.20 16.15 7.04
N ARG A 150 -13.72 17.34 7.43
CA ARG A 150 -13.16 17.57 8.78
C ARG A 150 -14.24 17.67 9.85
N GLY A 151 -15.39 18.24 9.53
CA GLY A 151 -16.48 18.42 10.50
C GLY A 151 -17.12 17.10 10.94
N ILE A 152 -17.22 16.12 10.04
CA ILE A 152 -17.67 14.77 10.39
C ILE A 152 -16.50 13.93 10.93
N GLY A 153 -15.30 14.06 10.33
CA GLY A 153 -14.08 13.41 10.83
C GLY A 153 -14.03 11.89 10.63
N LYS A 154 -15.06 11.25 10.08
CA LYS A 154 -15.05 9.83 9.69
C LYS A 154 -15.54 9.68 8.26
N VAL A 155 -14.71 9.17 7.37
CA VAL A 155 -15.02 9.01 5.94
C VAL A 155 -15.09 7.53 5.59
N LEU A 156 -16.19 7.12 4.98
CA LEU A 156 -16.36 5.81 4.35
C LEU A 156 -16.12 5.95 2.85
N ALA A 157 -15.03 5.39 2.34
CA ALA A 157 -14.75 5.33 0.91
C ALA A 157 -15.29 4.01 0.35
N LEU A 158 -16.35 4.08 -0.46
CA LEU A 158 -16.96 2.89 -1.06
C LEU A 158 -16.24 2.46 -2.34
N MET A 159 -15.60 1.29 -2.31
CA MET A 159 -14.89 0.71 -3.45
C MET A 159 -15.75 -0.36 -4.12
N ALA A 160 -16.11 -0.10 -5.38
CA ALA A 160 -16.81 -1.06 -6.23
C ALA A 160 -16.54 -0.79 -7.73
N PRO A 161 -16.38 -1.84 -8.57
CA PRO A 161 -15.89 -3.16 -8.17
C PRO A 161 -14.54 -3.08 -7.44
N TRP A 162 -14.18 -4.05 -6.62
CA TRP A 162 -12.93 -3.96 -5.83
C TRP A 162 -11.66 -4.06 -6.70
N ASP A 163 -11.72 -4.77 -7.82
CA ASP A 163 -10.59 -5.04 -8.72
C ASP A 163 -10.31 -3.90 -9.72
N ARG A 164 -11.33 -3.11 -10.05
CA ARG A 164 -11.27 -1.91 -10.91
C ARG A 164 -12.22 -0.84 -10.39
N PRO A 165 -11.90 -0.22 -9.24
CA PRO A 165 -12.84 0.62 -8.54
C PRO A 165 -13.13 1.88 -9.33
N VAL A 166 -14.40 2.07 -9.71
CA VAL A 166 -14.83 3.32 -10.37
C VAL A 166 -14.55 4.53 -9.48
N TYR A 167 -14.51 4.33 -8.16
CA TYR A 167 -14.15 5.31 -7.15
C TYR A 167 -12.87 6.10 -7.51
N VAL A 168 -11.78 5.41 -7.88
CA VAL A 168 -10.49 6.09 -8.16
C VAL A 168 -10.48 6.84 -9.49
N THR A 169 -11.51 6.67 -10.31
CA THR A 169 -11.68 7.40 -11.59
C THR A 169 -12.46 8.70 -11.41
N ARG A 170 -12.88 9.05 -10.18
CA ARG A 170 -13.71 10.23 -9.88
C ARG A 170 -12.91 11.26 -9.10
N ALA A 171 -12.78 12.46 -9.65
CA ALA A 171 -11.93 13.51 -9.07
C ALA A 171 -12.34 13.88 -7.64
N TRP A 172 -13.66 13.96 -7.40
CA TRP A 172 -14.22 14.20 -6.07
C TRP A 172 -13.87 13.10 -5.06
N CYS A 173 -14.04 11.83 -5.43
CA CYS A 173 -13.73 10.69 -4.57
C CYS A 173 -12.24 10.65 -4.20
N VAL A 174 -11.36 10.81 -5.20
CA VAL A 174 -9.91 10.83 -4.98
C VAL A 174 -9.50 11.99 -4.06
N PHE A 175 -10.13 13.16 -4.22
CA PHE A 175 -9.85 14.33 -3.40
C PHE A 175 -10.39 14.21 -1.95
N GLU A 176 -11.59 13.65 -1.77
CA GLU A 176 -12.16 13.32 -0.46
C GLU A 176 -11.28 12.31 0.29
N LEU A 177 -10.85 11.25 -0.39
CA LEU A 177 -9.96 10.24 0.17
C LEU A 177 -8.63 10.86 0.58
N PHE A 178 -7.99 11.62 -0.30
CA PHE A 178 -6.74 12.32 0.01
C PHE A 178 -6.90 13.22 1.25
N THR A 179 -7.94 14.04 1.29
CA THR A 179 -8.20 14.94 2.42
C THR A 179 -8.36 14.17 3.73
N ALA A 180 -9.07 13.03 3.70
CA ALA A 180 -9.26 12.18 4.87
C ALA A 180 -7.98 11.46 5.33
N VAL A 181 -7.04 11.17 4.41
CA VAL A 181 -5.76 10.51 4.73
C VAL A 181 -4.72 11.51 5.23
N SER A 182 -4.72 12.72 4.69
CA SER A 182 -3.74 13.75 5.02
C SER A 182 -4.07 14.54 6.28
N ASP A 183 -5.24 14.31 6.89
CA ASP A 183 -5.68 14.99 8.09
C ASP A 183 -5.79 14.00 9.25
N GLU A 184 -4.94 14.15 10.26
CA GLU A 184 -4.91 13.27 11.45
C GLU A 184 -6.22 13.31 12.26
N SER A 185 -7.03 14.36 12.11
CA SER A 185 -8.36 14.44 12.74
C SER A 185 -9.41 13.59 12.03
N CYS A 186 -9.10 13.11 10.83
CA CYS A 186 -10.00 12.29 10.03
C CYS A 186 -9.63 10.80 10.11
N ARG A 187 -10.66 9.96 10.23
CA ARG A 187 -10.53 8.51 10.11
C ARG A 187 -11.11 8.05 8.78
N LEU A 188 -10.27 7.53 7.90
CA LEU A 188 -10.70 6.87 6.67
C LEU A 188 -10.90 5.36 6.89
N THR A 189 -12.10 4.88 6.54
CA THR A 189 -12.41 3.46 6.40
C THR A 189 -12.83 3.18 4.97
N VAL A 190 -12.19 2.23 4.32
CA VAL A 190 -12.61 1.77 2.99
C VAL A 190 -13.60 0.61 3.17
N VAL A 191 -14.73 0.68 2.47
CA VAL A 191 -15.83 -0.29 2.54
C VAL A 191 -16.15 -0.83 1.15
N MET A 192 -16.67 -2.05 1.09
CA MET A 192 -17.10 -2.71 -0.13
C MET A 192 -18.55 -3.20 0.02
N PRO A 193 -19.34 -3.24 -1.06
CA PRO A 193 -20.60 -3.98 -1.08
C PRO A 193 -20.39 -5.46 -0.71
N PRO A 194 -21.33 -6.14 -0.03
CA PRO A 194 -21.14 -7.52 0.43
C PRO A 194 -20.78 -8.53 -0.68
N ASN A 195 -21.37 -8.39 -1.87
CA ASN A 195 -21.01 -9.18 -3.05
C ASN A 195 -19.56 -8.96 -3.49
N GLU A 196 -19.06 -7.73 -3.43
CA GLU A 196 -17.67 -7.41 -3.73
C GLU A 196 -16.71 -7.96 -2.68
N VAL A 197 -17.10 -7.97 -1.39
CA VAL A 197 -16.36 -8.67 -0.33
C VAL A 197 -16.24 -10.15 -0.67
N VAL A 198 -17.34 -10.83 -1.02
CA VAL A 198 -17.32 -12.24 -1.41
C VAL A 198 -16.41 -12.49 -2.61
N ASN A 199 -16.48 -11.63 -3.64
CA ASN A 199 -15.63 -11.73 -4.82
C ASN A 199 -14.15 -11.53 -4.48
N PHE A 200 -13.84 -10.59 -3.60
CA PHE A 200 -12.49 -10.32 -3.10
C PHE A 200 -11.94 -11.55 -2.36
N CYS A 201 -12.68 -12.08 -1.38
CA CYS A 201 -12.30 -13.27 -0.62
C CYS A 201 -12.11 -14.48 -1.54
N GLY A 202 -13.04 -14.68 -2.49
CA GLY A 202 -12.96 -15.76 -3.47
C GLY A 202 -11.75 -15.65 -4.40
N SER A 203 -11.35 -14.43 -4.77
CA SER A 203 -10.15 -14.20 -5.59
C SER A 203 -8.86 -14.53 -4.85
N ILE A 204 -8.80 -14.22 -3.54
CA ILE A 204 -7.66 -14.56 -2.69
C ILE A 204 -7.51 -16.08 -2.58
N ALA A 205 -8.61 -16.80 -2.37
CA ALA A 205 -8.60 -18.24 -2.15
C ALA A 205 -8.31 -19.09 -3.39
N ASN A 206 -8.77 -18.66 -4.58
CA ASN A 206 -8.87 -19.56 -5.74
C ASN A 206 -7.93 -19.24 -6.91
N ASN A 207 -7.54 -17.98 -7.10
CA ASN A 207 -6.93 -17.55 -8.36
C ASN A 207 -5.50 -17.03 -8.24
N GLY A 208 -4.98 -16.83 -7.02
CA GLY A 208 -3.63 -16.28 -6.82
C GLY A 208 -3.42 -14.89 -7.46
N ALA A 209 -4.51 -14.19 -7.79
CA ALA A 209 -4.47 -13.03 -8.67
C ALA A 209 -4.61 -11.69 -7.93
N LEU A 210 -4.59 -11.71 -6.59
CA LEU A 210 -4.65 -10.51 -5.76
C LEU A 210 -3.61 -9.47 -6.20
N THR A 211 -2.38 -9.93 -6.44
CA THR A 211 -1.27 -9.10 -6.91
C THR A 211 -1.54 -8.39 -8.25
N SER A 212 -2.09 -9.11 -9.24
CA SER A 212 -2.29 -8.58 -10.59
C SER A 212 -3.48 -7.61 -10.66
N TYR A 213 -4.56 -7.90 -9.92
CA TYR A 213 -5.72 -7.00 -9.84
C TYR A 213 -5.39 -5.70 -9.12
N LEU A 214 -4.62 -5.79 -8.04
CA LEU A 214 -4.16 -4.64 -7.28
C LEU A 214 -3.27 -3.72 -8.12
N TRP A 215 -2.42 -4.26 -9.00
CA TRP A 215 -1.68 -3.44 -9.97
C TRP A 215 -2.60 -2.76 -10.98
N SER A 216 -3.61 -3.46 -11.52
CA SER A 216 -4.59 -2.87 -12.45
C SER A 216 -5.40 -1.74 -11.80
N ALA A 217 -5.72 -1.83 -10.51
CA ALA A 217 -6.47 -0.79 -9.80
C ALA A 217 -5.62 0.48 -9.59
N LEU A 218 -4.32 0.32 -9.36
CA LEU A 218 -3.39 1.44 -9.15
C LEU A 218 -3.03 2.18 -10.44
N GLU A 219 -2.91 1.47 -11.57
CA GLU A 219 -2.64 2.10 -12.86
C GLU A 219 -3.71 3.12 -13.26
N GLN A 220 -4.97 2.91 -12.83
CA GLN A 220 -6.08 3.81 -13.13
C GLN A 220 -6.14 5.04 -12.21
N LEU A 221 -5.41 5.03 -11.10
CA LEU A 221 -5.46 6.11 -10.13
C LEU A 221 -4.58 7.26 -10.60
N ASP A 222 -5.22 8.24 -11.21
CA ASP A 222 -4.62 9.52 -11.56
C ASP A 222 -5.68 10.63 -11.54
N LEU A 223 -5.52 11.59 -10.63
CA LEU A 223 -6.43 12.73 -10.48
C LEU A 223 -6.53 13.58 -11.76
N GLU A 224 -5.48 13.66 -12.57
CA GLU A 224 -5.50 14.46 -13.80
C GLU A 224 -6.43 13.85 -14.87
N THR A 225 -6.49 12.52 -14.94
CA THR A 225 -7.40 11.81 -15.87
C THR A 225 -8.77 11.51 -15.27
N ALA A 226 -8.92 11.63 -13.94
CA ALA A 226 -10.18 11.42 -13.24
C ALA A 226 -11.32 12.34 -13.74
N GLN A 227 -12.56 11.86 -13.63
CA GLN A 227 -13.75 12.52 -14.16
C GLN A 227 -14.54 13.23 -13.05
N ALA A 228 -15.17 14.35 -13.40
CA ALA A 228 -16.16 15.02 -12.58
C ALA A 228 -17.41 15.30 -13.43
N SER A 229 -18.60 15.23 -12.82
CA SER A 229 -19.85 15.55 -13.53
C SER A 229 -19.96 17.03 -13.89
N VAL A 230 -19.22 17.89 -13.19
CA VAL A 230 -19.11 19.32 -13.48
C VAL A 230 -17.64 19.62 -13.74
N ALA A 231 -17.33 20.10 -14.96
CA ALA A 231 -15.94 20.34 -15.38
C ALA A 231 -15.23 21.38 -14.51
N SER A 232 -15.92 22.46 -14.11
CA SER A 232 -15.35 23.49 -13.25
C SER A 232 -14.95 22.97 -11.86
N ASP A 233 -15.66 21.97 -11.32
CA ASP A 233 -15.31 21.36 -10.04
C ASP A 233 -13.95 20.64 -10.14
N LYS A 234 -13.73 19.92 -11.25
CA LYS A 234 -12.44 19.29 -11.53
C LYS A 234 -11.33 20.35 -11.62
N ASP A 235 -11.58 21.45 -12.34
CA ASP A 235 -10.59 22.53 -12.46
C ASP A 235 -10.22 23.13 -11.10
N MET A 236 -11.22 23.35 -10.22
CA MET A 236 -10.99 23.83 -8.86
C MET A 236 -10.24 22.81 -8.00
N ILE A 237 -10.59 21.52 -8.05
CA ILE A 237 -9.87 20.45 -7.34
C ILE A 237 -8.40 20.39 -7.81
N LEU A 238 -8.17 20.38 -9.12
CA LEU A 238 -6.83 20.38 -9.67
C LEU A 238 -6.05 21.62 -9.25
N GLN A 239 -6.68 22.78 -9.18
CA GLN A 239 -6.05 24.00 -8.69
C GLN A 239 -5.69 23.89 -7.20
N ILE A 240 -6.59 23.44 -6.32
CA ILE A 240 -6.30 23.22 -4.88
C ILE A 240 -5.07 22.33 -4.73
N VAL A 241 -5.02 21.23 -5.49
CA VAL A 241 -3.94 20.26 -5.38
C VAL A 241 -2.64 20.81 -5.94
N ARG A 242 -2.67 21.53 -7.07
CA ARG A 242 -1.48 22.17 -7.66
C ARG A 242 -0.90 23.27 -6.78
N ASP A 243 -1.76 24.07 -6.14
CA ASP A 243 -1.35 25.15 -5.23
C ASP A 243 -0.89 24.60 -3.85
N GLY A 244 -1.25 23.36 -3.53
CA GLY A 244 -0.90 22.66 -2.30
C GLY A 244 0.21 21.62 -2.48
N VAL A 245 -0.12 20.34 -2.25
CA VAL A 245 0.84 19.22 -2.21
C VAL A 245 1.38 18.79 -3.59
N GLY A 246 0.73 19.19 -4.67
CA GLY A 246 1.00 18.72 -6.03
C GLY A 246 0.29 17.41 -6.39
N LEU A 247 0.03 17.22 -7.68
CA LEU A 247 -0.74 16.07 -8.20
C LEU A 247 -0.03 14.73 -7.95
N GLU A 248 1.29 14.70 -8.12
CA GLU A 248 2.09 13.48 -7.95
C GLU A 248 2.07 13.00 -6.49
N SER A 249 2.30 13.92 -5.54
CA SER A 249 2.25 13.61 -4.11
C SER A 249 0.87 13.11 -3.70
N LEU A 250 -0.21 13.75 -4.17
CA LEU A 250 -1.58 13.30 -3.90
C LEU A 250 -1.80 11.88 -4.44
N ASN A 251 -1.52 11.65 -5.73
CA ASN A 251 -1.68 10.34 -6.35
C ASN A 251 -0.92 9.26 -5.57
N GLN A 252 0.30 9.58 -5.12
CA GLN A 252 1.13 8.68 -4.31
C GLN A 252 0.50 8.34 -2.96
N VAL A 253 0.02 9.34 -2.21
CA VAL A 253 -0.60 9.15 -0.89
C VAL A 253 -1.85 8.28 -1.00
N VAL A 254 -2.71 8.56 -1.99
CA VAL A 254 -3.94 7.79 -2.21
C VAL A 254 -3.60 6.34 -2.59
N ARG A 255 -2.66 6.12 -3.52
CA ARG A 255 -2.22 4.77 -3.92
C ARG A 255 -1.68 3.96 -2.74
N GLN A 256 -0.77 4.55 -1.96
CA GLN A 256 -0.16 3.88 -0.81
C GLN A 256 -1.22 3.51 0.25
N ARG A 257 -2.19 4.40 0.52
CA ARG A 257 -3.25 4.09 1.47
C ARG A 257 -4.15 2.96 0.99
N LEU A 258 -4.57 2.97 -0.28
CA LEU A 258 -5.41 1.92 -0.85
C LEU A 258 -4.70 0.56 -0.86
N LEU A 259 -3.40 0.56 -1.18
CA LEU A 259 -2.54 -0.62 -1.08
C LEU A 259 -2.51 -1.19 0.34
N SER A 260 -2.23 -0.33 1.32
CA SER A 260 -2.19 -0.71 2.73
C SER A 260 -3.52 -1.31 3.19
N TRP A 261 -4.62 -0.67 2.82
CA TRP A 261 -5.96 -1.16 3.15
C TRP A 261 -6.25 -2.52 2.50
N LEU A 262 -5.94 -2.72 1.21
CA LEU A 262 -6.15 -4.01 0.53
C LEU A 262 -5.37 -5.14 1.22
N ALA A 263 -4.13 -4.86 1.63
CA ALA A 263 -3.30 -5.82 2.35
C ALA A 263 -3.86 -6.13 3.75
N GLU A 264 -4.31 -5.11 4.49
CA GLU A 264 -4.95 -5.25 5.79
C GLU A 264 -6.26 -6.06 5.69
N ALA A 265 -7.09 -5.77 4.67
CA ALA A 265 -8.34 -6.48 4.42
C ALA A 265 -8.10 -7.95 4.05
N ALA A 266 -7.13 -8.22 3.17
CA ALA A 266 -6.73 -9.58 2.81
C ALA A 266 -6.18 -10.35 4.03
N CYS A 267 -5.34 -9.70 4.84
CA CYS A 267 -4.76 -10.30 6.04
C CYS A 267 -5.82 -10.63 7.09
N ALA A 268 -6.76 -9.71 7.36
CA ALA A 268 -7.84 -9.93 8.30
C ALA A 268 -8.73 -11.10 7.84
N GLU A 269 -9.14 -11.09 6.57
CA GLU A 269 -9.96 -12.17 6.01
C GLU A 269 -9.26 -13.52 6.07
N CYS A 270 -8.00 -13.60 5.63
CA CYS A 270 -7.24 -14.84 5.72
C CYS A 270 -7.15 -15.33 7.17
N SER A 271 -6.89 -14.44 8.13
CA SER A 271 -6.82 -14.80 9.55
C SER A 271 -8.15 -15.32 10.08
N ASP A 272 -9.26 -14.66 9.79
CA ASP A 272 -10.60 -15.05 10.22
C ASP A 272 -11.04 -16.39 9.62
N GLN A 273 -10.75 -16.61 8.34
CA GLN A 273 -11.07 -17.86 7.65
C GLN A 273 -10.18 -19.02 8.12
N LEU A 274 -8.92 -18.78 8.47
CA LEU A 274 -8.07 -19.78 9.11
C LEU A 274 -8.61 -20.15 10.50
N ALA A 275 -8.99 -19.15 11.30
CA ALA A 275 -9.49 -19.35 12.66
C ALA A 275 -10.85 -20.07 12.70
N SER A 276 -11.76 -19.73 11.79
CA SER A 276 -13.07 -20.39 11.64
C SER A 276 -12.98 -21.74 10.91
N GLY A 277 -11.83 -22.04 10.29
CA GLY A 277 -11.59 -23.26 9.53
C GLY A 277 -12.19 -23.27 8.12
N GLY A 278 -12.58 -22.11 7.60
CA GLY A 278 -13.08 -21.91 6.23
C GLY A 278 -11.97 -21.97 5.15
N LEU A 279 -10.72 -21.66 5.49
CA LEU A 279 -9.55 -21.87 4.63
C LEU A 279 -8.71 -23.05 5.12
N ARG A 280 -8.48 -24.04 4.24
CA ARG A 280 -7.66 -25.24 4.54
C ARG A 280 -6.90 -25.75 3.30
N GLY A 281 -5.88 -26.57 3.52
CA GLY A 281 -5.11 -27.21 2.46
C GLY A 281 -4.54 -26.20 1.45
N ASP A 282 -4.67 -26.49 0.16
CA ASP A 282 -4.06 -25.70 -0.93
C ASP A 282 -4.68 -24.31 -1.08
N SER A 283 -5.97 -24.16 -0.77
CA SER A 283 -6.65 -22.86 -0.78
C SER A 283 -6.09 -21.93 0.29
N ALA A 284 -5.82 -22.44 1.49
CA ALA A 284 -5.14 -21.70 2.55
C ALA A 284 -3.71 -21.34 2.14
N ALA A 285 -2.97 -22.30 1.58
CA ALA A 285 -1.59 -22.07 1.14
C ALA A 285 -1.50 -20.98 0.07
N THR A 286 -2.41 -20.98 -0.91
CA THR A 286 -2.47 -19.96 -1.98
C THR A 286 -2.85 -18.59 -1.41
N ALA A 287 -3.95 -18.52 -0.66
CA ALA A 287 -4.46 -17.29 -0.06
C ALA A 287 -3.41 -16.60 0.82
N VAL A 288 -2.80 -17.36 1.72
CA VAL A 288 -1.81 -16.85 2.67
C VAL A 288 -0.53 -16.42 1.94
N SER A 289 -0.09 -17.19 0.94
CA SER A 289 1.11 -16.83 0.16
C SER A 289 0.94 -15.52 -0.60
N GLU A 290 -0.20 -15.31 -1.26
CA GLU A 290 -0.50 -14.05 -1.96
C GLU A 290 -0.57 -12.86 -1.00
N THR A 291 -1.29 -13.02 0.11
CA THR A 291 -1.44 -11.97 1.12
C THR A 291 -0.09 -11.62 1.77
N ALA A 292 0.72 -12.63 2.10
CA ALA A 292 2.06 -12.41 2.65
C ALA A 292 2.99 -11.72 1.63
N ASN A 293 2.95 -12.10 0.35
CA ASN A 293 3.72 -11.41 -0.70
C ASN A 293 3.28 -9.95 -0.87
N LEU A 294 1.98 -9.65 -0.71
CA LEU A 294 1.48 -8.28 -0.71
C LEU A 294 1.99 -7.49 0.51
N LEU A 295 1.95 -8.08 1.69
CA LEU A 295 2.50 -7.48 2.91
C LEU A 295 4.01 -7.23 2.79
N HIS A 296 4.77 -8.16 2.20
CA HIS A 296 6.20 -7.99 1.91
C HIS A 296 6.47 -6.77 1.01
N ARG A 297 5.63 -6.55 -0.02
CA ARG A 297 5.76 -5.37 -0.89
C ARG A 297 5.52 -4.06 -0.16
N LEU A 298 4.73 -4.08 0.90
CA LEU A 298 4.46 -2.91 1.74
C LEU A 298 5.43 -2.78 2.92
N GLY A 299 6.42 -3.68 3.02
CA GLY A 299 7.34 -3.72 4.16
C GLY A 299 6.71 -4.21 5.47
N LYS A 300 5.48 -4.72 5.44
CA LYS A 300 4.74 -5.21 6.62
C LYS A 300 5.13 -6.66 6.96
N PHE A 301 6.42 -6.88 7.24
CA PHE A 301 6.97 -8.22 7.48
C PHE A 301 6.47 -8.86 8.78
N ASP A 302 6.20 -8.05 9.81
CA ASP A 302 5.65 -8.54 11.09
C ASP A 302 4.23 -9.09 10.89
N ASP A 303 3.35 -8.34 10.21
CA ASP A 303 2.00 -8.79 9.87
C ASP A 303 2.03 -10.08 9.03
N ALA A 304 2.94 -10.14 8.05
CA ALA A 304 3.14 -11.35 7.25
C ALA A 304 3.62 -12.51 8.12
N CYS A 305 4.51 -12.27 9.08
CA CYS A 305 4.99 -13.29 10.02
C CYS A 305 3.85 -13.85 10.87
N THR A 306 2.98 -13.00 11.41
CA THR A 306 1.80 -13.41 12.18
C THR A 306 0.88 -14.29 11.34
N LEU A 307 0.53 -13.84 10.13
CA LEU A 307 -0.34 -14.58 9.22
C LEU A 307 0.26 -15.93 8.81
N LEU A 308 1.53 -15.93 8.41
CA LEU A 308 2.25 -17.14 8.00
C LEU A 308 2.37 -18.13 9.16
N SER A 309 2.62 -17.66 10.38
CA SER A 309 2.69 -18.51 11.56
C SER A 309 1.35 -19.17 11.88
N ALA A 310 0.25 -18.41 11.81
CA ALA A 310 -1.11 -18.96 12.00
C ALA A 310 -1.47 -20.04 10.96
N SER A 311 -0.99 -19.86 9.72
CA SER A 311 -1.25 -20.79 8.62
C SER A 311 -0.52 -22.12 8.71
N LYS A 312 0.64 -22.19 9.39
CA LYS A 312 1.47 -23.42 9.45
C LYS A 312 0.73 -24.58 10.10
N ASP A 313 -0.09 -24.33 11.12
CA ASP A 313 -0.82 -25.40 11.81
C ASP A 313 -2.11 -25.80 11.07
N THR A 314 -2.68 -24.90 10.27
CA THR A 314 -3.97 -25.09 9.58
C THR A 314 -3.82 -25.60 8.14
N ALA A 315 -2.80 -25.14 7.42
CA ALA A 315 -2.50 -25.57 6.04
C ALA A 315 -1.79 -26.92 5.99
N PHE A 316 -1.14 -27.35 7.09
CA PHE A 316 -0.40 -28.60 7.17
C PHE A 316 -1.03 -29.54 8.18
N THR A 317 -2.11 -30.23 7.79
CA THR A 317 -2.63 -31.34 8.59
C THR A 317 -1.80 -32.60 8.30
N SER A 318 -1.54 -33.42 9.33
CA SER A 318 -0.64 -34.58 9.26
C SER A 318 -1.09 -35.70 8.30
N SER A 319 -2.29 -35.60 7.72
CA SER A 319 -2.89 -36.60 6.84
C SER A 319 -2.87 -36.24 5.35
N GLU A 320 -2.45 -35.03 4.98
CA GLU A 320 -2.47 -34.60 3.58
C GLU A 320 -1.09 -34.73 2.93
N GLU A 321 -1.06 -35.26 1.70
CA GLU A 321 0.12 -35.31 0.85
C GLU A 321 0.66 -33.89 0.59
N GLY A 322 1.97 -33.79 0.36
CA GLY A 322 2.60 -32.53 -0.02
C GLY A 322 2.09 -32.05 -1.37
N THR A 323 1.86 -30.75 -1.51
CA THR A 323 1.38 -30.10 -2.76
C THR A 323 2.33 -28.97 -3.14
N VAL A 324 2.26 -28.52 -4.40
CA VAL A 324 3.10 -27.42 -4.89
C VAL A 324 2.76 -26.12 -4.16
N GLU A 325 1.48 -25.89 -3.85
CA GLU A 325 0.98 -24.75 -3.10
C GLU A 325 1.57 -24.73 -1.68
N LYS A 326 1.65 -25.89 -1.02
CA LYS A 326 2.30 -26.05 0.29
C LYS A 326 3.81 -25.81 0.23
N ALA A 327 4.49 -26.26 -0.82
CA ALA A 327 5.90 -25.94 -1.03
C ALA A 327 6.11 -24.42 -1.22
N ASN A 328 5.23 -23.78 -1.98
CA ASN A 328 5.24 -22.33 -2.18
C ASN A 328 4.97 -21.57 -0.88
N LEU A 329 4.06 -22.04 -0.03
CA LEU A 329 3.85 -21.46 1.30
C LEU A 329 5.14 -21.52 2.14
N TRP A 330 5.83 -22.67 2.17
CA TRP A 330 7.13 -22.78 2.86
C TRP A 330 8.20 -21.85 2.26
N ARG A 331 8.22 -21.66 0.94
CA ARG A 331 9.10 -20.68 0.30
C ARG A 331 8.80 -19.25 0.76
N VAL A 332 7.53 -18.88 0.88
CA VAL A 332 7.13 -17.54 1.36
C VAL A 332 7.42 -17.37 2.86
N VAL A 333 7.26 -18.43 3.66
CA VAL A 333 7.72 -18.47 5.06
C VAL A 333 9.22 -18.21 5.14
N GLY A 334 10.03 -18.91 4.35
CA GLY A 334 11.48 -18.74 4.35
C GLY A 334 11.89 -17.33 3.95
N LYS A 335 11.25 -16.77 2.91
CA LYS A 335 11.46 -15.39 2.47
C LYS A 335 11.11 -14.37 3.56
N ASN A 336 10.05 -14.62 4.34
CA ASN A 336 9.68 -13.75 5.45
C ASN A 336 10.76 -13.74 6.55
N TYR A 337 11.26 -14.93 6.92
CA TYR A 337 12.35 -15.03 7.89
C TYR A 337 13.64 -14.38 7.40
N ASP A 338 13.96 -14.52 6.11
CA ASP A 338 15.12 -13.87 5.48
C ASP A 338 15.02 -12.34 5.57
N TYR A 339 13.84 -11.76 5.31
CA TYR A 339 13.61 -10.31 5.49
C TYR A 339 13.73 -9.85 6.95
N LEU A 340 13.35 -10.71 7.90
CA LEU A 340 13.54 -10.46 9.33
C LEU A 340 14.99 -10.70 9.81
N GLY A 341 15.87 -11.20 8.93
CA GLY A 341 17.26 -11.53 9.27
C GLY A 341 17.43 -12.85 10.04
N GLN A 342 16.38 -13.65 10.11
CA GLN A 342 16.34 -14.97 10.76
C GLN A 342 16.80 -16.05 9.77
N ASN A 343 18.09 -16.02 9.46
CA ASN A 343 18.65 -16.78 8.34
C ASN A 343 18.55 -18.31 8.54
N GLU A 344 18.66 -18.82 9.76
CA GLU A 344 18.58 -20.25 10.06
C GLU A 344 17.15 -20.78 9.87
N GLU A 345 16.16 -20.06 10.41
CA GLU A 345 14.74 -20.38 10.25
C GLU A 345 14.30 -20.28 8.77
N ALA A 346 14.88 -19.33 8.03
CA ALA A 346 14.69 -19.23 6.59
C ALA A 346 15.22 -20.48 5.86
N ALA A 347 16.44 -20.93 6.18
CA ALA A 347 17.03 -22.13 5.60
C ALA A 347 16.20 -23.40 5.89
N GLU A 348 15.71 -23.55 7.12
CA GLU A 348 14.80 -24.67 7.48
C GLU A 348 13.50 -24.65 6.67
N ALA A 349 12.89 -23.48 6.48
CA ALA A 349 11.68 -23.34 5.69
C ALA A 349 11.91 -23.66 4.21
N PHE A 350 13.01 -23.18 3.61
CA PHE A 350 13.35 -23.53 2.23
C PHE A 350 13.66 -25.01 2.06
N GLN A 351 14.31 -25.64 3.04
CA GLN A 351 14.58 -27.08 3.03
C GLN A 351 13.28 -27.89 3.02
N LYS A 352 12.28 -27.50 3.81
CA LYS A 352 10.93 -28.12 3.77
C LYS A 352 10.27 -27.97 2.41
N ALA A 353 10.37 -26.79 1.77
CA ALA A 353 9.85 -26.58 0.42
C ALA A 353 10.53 -27.50 -0.61
N LEU A 354 11.86 -27.63 -0.56
CA LEU A 354 12.61 -28.54 -1.43
C LEU A 354 12.26 -30.01 -1.20
N GLU A 355 12.03 -30.43 0.04
CA GLU A 355 11.62 -31.80 0.37
C GLU A 355 10.25 -32.14 -0.19
N ILE A 356 9.28 -31.24 -0.07
CA ILE A 356 7.95 -31.41 -0.67
C ILE A 356 8.08 -31.54 -2.19
N LEU A 357 8.79 -30.61 -2.85
CA LEU A 357 8.98 -30.66 -4.30
C LEU A 357 9.74 -31.92 -4.74
N ARG A 358 10.66 -32.44 -3.93
CA ARG A 358 11.34 -33.71 -4.18
C ARG A 358 10.39 -34.90 -4.13
N GLN A 359 9.50 -34.93 -3.15
CA GLN A 359 8.49 -35.98 -3.02
C GLN A 359 7.49 -35.98 -4.18
N LEU A 360 7.24 -34.80 -4.76
CA LEU A 360 6.36 -34.60 -5.90
C LEU A 360 7.04 -34.80 -7.27
N ASP A 361 8.34 -35.11 -7.31
CA ASP A 361 9.15 -35.10 -8.54
C ASP A 361 9.08 -33.76 -9.30
N GLN A 362 8.94 -32.64 -8.57
CA GLN A 362 8.83 -31.27 -9.07
C GLN A 362 10.05 -30.40 -8.72
N LEU A 363 11.21 -30.99 -8.41
CA LEU A 363 12.44 -30.21 -8.15
C LEU A 363 12.96 -29.49 -9.39
N GLU A 364 12.79 -30.09 -10.57
CA GLU A 364 13.25 -29.56 -11.85
C GLU A 364 12.08 -28.82 -12.56
N SER A 365 11.32 -28.04 -11.79
CA SER A 365 10.17 -27.24 -12.26
C SER A 365 10.38 -25.74 -12.00
N HIS A 366 9.45 -24.89 -12.45
CA HIS A 366 9.46 -23.46 -12.15
C HIS A 366 9.49 -23.17 -10.64
N ASP A 367 8.70 -23.90 -9.86
CA ASP A 367 8.65 -23.75 -8.40
C ASP A 367 9.96 -24.20 -7.75
N GLY A 368 10.57 -25.28 -8.24
CA GLY A 368 11.89 -25.74 -7.79
C GLY A 368 12.98 -24.70 -8.02
N ALA A 369 13.01 -24.08 -9.21
CA ALA A 369 13.92 -22.98 -9.51
C ALA A 369 13.67 -21.75 -8.62
N ALA A 370 12.41 -21.42 -8.32
CA ALA A 370 12.06 -20.32 -7.43
C ALA A 370 12.55 -20.56 -5.99
N VAL A 371 12.39 -21.79 -5.46
CA VAL A 371 12.92 -22.14 -4.13
C VAL A 371 14.45 -22.07 -4.11
N LEU A 372 15.14 -22.62 -5.12
CA LEU A 372 16.60 -22.56 -5.21
C LEU A 372 17.13 -21.12 -5.28
N THR A 373 16.40 -20.21 -5.95
CA THR A 373 16.73 -18.79 -5.98
C THR A 373 16.66 -18.17 -4.58
N CYS A 374 15.64 -18.51 -3.79
CA CYS A 374 15.53 -18.04 -2.41
C CYS A 374 16.60 -18.66 -1.49
N VAL A 375 16.94 -19.94 -1.66
CA VAL A 375 18.06 -20.58 -0.94
C VAL A 375 19.36 -19.87 -1.22
N ALA A 376 19.63 -19.56 -2.49
CA ALA A 376 20.82 -18.83 -2.90
C ALA A 376 20.87 -17.41 -2.29
N ALA A 377 19.73 -16.70 -2.25
CA ALA A 377 19.63 -15.39 -1.60
C ALA A 377 20.00 -15.45 -0.11
N ASN A 378 19.46 -16.44 0.61
CA ASN A 378 19.74 -16.63 2.03
C ASN A 378 21.21 -17.01 2.28
N LEU A 379 21.79 -17.88 1.44
CA LEU A 379 23.23 -18.19 1.48
C LEU A 379 24.10 -16.95 1.23
N GLN A 380 23.67 -16.08 0.32
CA GLN A 380 24.35 -14.80 0.06
C GLN A 380 24.33 -13.89 1.29
N GLU A 381 23.19 -13.79 1.99
CA GLU A 381 23.08 -13.03 3.24
C GLU A 381 23.94 -13.62 4.36
N MET A 382 24.13 -14.95 4.38
CA MET A 382 25.08 -15.62 5.29
C MET A 382 26.56 -15.49 4.85
N GLY A 383 26.85 -14.83 3.72
CA GLY A 383 28.20 -14.67 3.19
C GLY A 383 28.78 -15.89 2.45
N ARG A 384 27.99 -16.93 2.21
CA ARG A 384 28.39 -18.18 1.52
C ARG A 384 28.23 -18.03 0.00
N MET A 385 29.03 -17.13 -0.58
CA MET A 385 28.87 -16.64 -1.96
C MET A 385 29.01 -17.73 -3.03
N GLU A 386 29.98 -18.65 -2.89
CA GLU A 386 30.19 -19.72 -3.87
C GLU A 386 29.03 -20.71 -3.91
N GLU A 387 28.45 -21.03 -2.75
CA GLU A 387 27.29 -21.91 -2.65
C GLU A 387 26.02 -21.23 -3.15
N ALA A 388 25.88 -19.92 -2.90
CA ALA A 388 24.81 -19.12 -3.47
C ALA A 388 24.88 -19.13 -5.02
N LEU A 389 26.06 -18.88 -5.59
CA LEU A 389 26.26 -18.89 -7.03
C LEU A 389 25.92 -20.25 -7.66
N ALA A 390 26.34 -21.35 -7.03
CA ALA A 390 26.00 -22.70 -7.53
C ALA A 390 24.48 -22.95 -7.55
N ASN A 391 23.75 -22.49 -6.53
CA ASN A 391 22.30 -22.60 -6.50
C ASN A 391 21.61 -21.69 -7.53
N TYR A 392 22.10 -20.46 -7.74
CA TYR A 392 21.60 -19.59 -8.81
C TYR A 392 21.82 -20.20 -10.21
N GLN A 393 23.00 -20.76 -10.47
CA GLN A 393 23.30 -21.43 -11.73
C GLN A 393 22.37 -22.63 -11.97
N LYS A 394 22.16 -23.45 -10.94
CA LYS A 394 21.21 -24.57 -11.03
C LYS A 394 19.78 -24.08 -11.30
N ALA A 395 19.32 -23.05 -10.59
CA ALA A 395 18.00 -22.46 -10.83
C ALA A 395 17.87 -21.92 -12.27
N TRP A 396 18.94 -21.35 -12.82
CA TRP A 396 18.98 -20.83 -14.18
C TRP A 396 18.90 -21.96 -15.21
N GLU A 397 19.67 -23.03 -15.03
CA GLU A 397 19.62 -24.23 -15.88
C GLU A 397 18.21 -24.83 -15.92
N ILE A 398 17.55 -24.97 -14.77
CA ILE A 398 16.16 -25.44 -14.69
C ILE A 398 15.24 -24.54 -15.50
N ARG A 399 15.35 -23.21 -15.34
CA ARG A 399 14.51 -22.27 -16.09
C ARG A 399 14.70 -22.37 -17.59
N GLN A 400 15.92 -22.62 -18.06
CA GLN A 400 16.23 -22.85 -19.48
C GLN A 400 15.60 -24.15 -19.98
N VAL A 401 15.71 -25.24 -19.21
CA VAL A 401 15.11 -26.54 -19.58
C VAL A 401 13.58 -26.44 -19.64
N CYS A 402 12.97 -25.68 -18.73
CA CYS A 402 11.52 -25.46 -18.72
C CYS A 402 11.05 -24.39 -19.74
N GLY A 403 11.93 -23.73 -20.49
CA GLY A 403 11.56 -22.68 -21.45
C GLY A 403 11.03 -21.39 -20.81
N SER A 404 11.46 -21.08 -19.59
CA SER A 404 11.02 -19.90 -18.81
C SER A 404 12.10 -18.82 -18.64
N GLU A 405 13.10 -18.82 -19.52
CA GLU A 405 14.18 -17.84 -19.53
C GLU A 405 13.69 -16.41 -19.82
N ARG A 406 12.48 -16.26 -20.38
CA ARG A 406 11.83 -14.96 -20.64
C ARG A 406 10.73 -14.62 -19.64
N SER A 407 10.95 -14.91 -18.36
CA SER A 407 10.00 -14.60 -17.28
C SER A 407 10.51 -13.48 -16.36
N LEU A 408 9.61 -12.89 -15.57
CA LEU A 408 10.00 -11.87 -14.57
C LEU A 408 10.93 -12.47 -13.51
N ASP A 409 10.66 -13.69 -13.06
CA ASP A 409 11.54 -14.37 -12.11
C ASP A 409 12.92 -14.69 -12.69
N ALA A 410 12.99 -15.00 -13.99
CA ALA A 410 14.27 -15.21 -14.67
C ALA A 410 15.12 -13.93 -14.67
N SER A 411 14.48 -12.77 -14.82
CA SER A 411 15.16 -11.48 -14.66
C SER A 411 15.69 -11.29 -13.23
N ASP A 412 14.90 -11.59 -12.21
CA ASP A 412 15.32 -11.39 -10.82
C ASP A 412 16.47 -12.34 -10.45
N LEU A 413 16.39 -13.59 -10.91
CA LEU A 413 17.47 -14.57 -10.78
C LEU A 413 18.78 -14.08 -11.42
N LEU A 414 18.73 -13.60 -12.68
CA LEU A 414 19.92 -13.09 -13.38
C LEU A 414 20.54 -11.89 -12.64
N ALA A 415 19.72 -10.99 -12.12
CA ALA A 415 20.19 -9.83 -11.37
C ALA A 415 20.91 -10.24 -10.08
N MET A 416 20.34 -11.19 -9.33
CA MET A 416 20.92 -11.70 -8.09
C MET A 416 22.20 -12.51 -8.34
N MET A 417 22.19 -13.35 -9.38
CA MET A 417 23.37 -14.08 -9.83
C MET A 417 24.50 -13.13 -10.25
N GLY A 418 24.16 -12.04 -10.94
CA GLY A 418 25.12 -11.02 -11.35
C GLY A 418 25.82 -10.35 -10.15
N VAL A 419 25.07 -10.09 -9.07
CA VAL A 419 25.63 -9.55 -7.83
C VAL A 419 26.56 -10.57 -7.16
N ALA A 420 26.16 -11.84 -7.06
CA ALA A 420 27.02 -12.89 -6.49
C ALA A 420 28.33 -13.03 -7.27
N GLU A 421 28.29 -13.04 -8.60
CA GLU A 421 29.48 -13.11 -9.46
C GLU A 421 30.41 -11.90 -9.31
N CYS A 422 29.86 -10.69 -9.30
CA CYS A 422 30.66 -9.48 -9.09
C CYS A 422 31.29 -9.46 -7.70
N LYS A 423 30.59 -9.96 -6.67
CA LYS A 423 31.13 -10.07 -5.31
C LYS A 423 32.32 -11.04 -5.23
N LEU A 424 32.29 -12.10 -6.04
CA LEU A 424 33.40 -13.04 -6.22
C LEU A 424 34.50 -12.52 -7.16
N GLY A 425 34.38 -11.29 -7.67
CA GLY A 425 35.37 -10.64 -8.54
C GLY A 425 35.25 -11.00 -10.02
N SER A 426 34.16 -11.66 -10.44
CA SER A 426 33.90 -11.96 -11.85
C SER A 426 33.19 -10.80 -12.55
N SER A 427 33.77 -10.29 -13.63
CA SER A 427 33.15 -9.25 -14.46
C SER A 427 31.96 -9.77 -15.29
N ALA A 428 31.78 -11.10 -15.39
CA ALA A 428 30.60 -11.70 -16.01
C ALA A 428 29.29 -11.29 -15.33
N GLY A 429 29.35 -10.97 -14.02
CA GLY A 429 28.17 -10.58 -13.26
C GLY A 429 27.49 -9.32 -13.76
N LEU A 430 28.26 -8.38 -14.32
CA LEU A 430 27.68 -7.19 -14.95
C LEU A 430 26.88 -7.55 -16.21
N GLN A 431 27.32 -8.54 -16.98
CA GLN A 431 26.60 -9.00 -18.18
C GLN A 431 25.26 -9.64 -17.80
N HIS A 432 25.21 -10.45 -16.74
CA HIS A 432 23.96 -11.03 -16.25
C HIS A 432 23.00 -9.97 -15.71
N ALA A 433 23.49 -8.97 -14.97
CA ALA A 433 22.67 -7.86 -14.50
C ALA A 433 22.11 -7.01 -15.65
N GLU A 434 22.88 -6.77 -16.71
CA GLU A 434 22.40 -6.09 -17.92
C GLU A 434 21.38 -6.92 -18.71
N GLN A 435 21.56 -8.24 -18.76
CA GLN A 435 20.57 -9.15 -19.35
C GLN A 435 19.24 -9.10 -18.59
N ALA A 436 19.28 -9.04 -17.26
CA ALA A 436 18.09 -8.86 -16.43
C ALA A 436 17.35 -7.56 -16.77
N LYS A 437 18.08 -6.43 -16.83
CA LYS A 437 17.51 -5.12 -17.23
C LYS A 437 16.89 -5.19 -18.63
N ALA A 438 17.61 -5.76 -19.61
CA ALA A 438 17.11 -5.92 -20.96
C ALA A 438 15.84 -6.78 -21.02
N LEU A 439 15.74 -7.83 -20.21
CA LEU A 439 14.54 -8.66 -20.12
C LEU A 439 13.34 -7.88 -19.55
N ARG A 440 13.54 -7.07 -18.50
CA ARG A 440 12.48 -6.18 -17.97
C ARG A 440 12.01 -5.16 -19.00
N VAL A 441 12.90 -4.63 -19.83
CA VAL A 441 12.54 -3.73 -20.95
C VAL A 441 11.71 -4.48 -21.98
N GLN A 442 12.13 -5.67 -22.41
CA GLN A 442 11.41 -6.48 -23.41
C GLN A 442 10.00 -6.86 -22.95
N LEU A 443 9.84 -7.12 -21.65
CA LEU A 443 8.54 -7.45 -21.04
C LEU A 443 7.70 -6.21 -20.72
N GLY A 444 8.20 -5.00 -20.93
CA GLY A 444 7.50 -3.75 -20.60
C GLY A 444 7.33 -3.51 -19.10
N GLN A 445 8.12 -4.19 -18.27
CA GLN A 445 8.00 -4.21 -16.81
C GLN A 445 9.16 -3.49 -16.08
N LEU A 446 9.98 -2.71 -16.81
CA LEU A 446 11.06 -1.94 -16.19
C LEU A 446 10.52 -0.86 -15.23
N ASN A 447 9.42 -0.18 -15.58
CA ASN A 447 8.83 0.89 -14.76
C ASN A 447 7.94 0.35 -13.61
N SER A 448 8.27 -0.82 -13.07
CA SER A 448 7.57 -1.44 -11.93
C SER A 448 8.50 -1.49 -10.71
N PRO A 449 7.98 -1.71 -9.47
CA PRO A 449 8.84 -1.87 -8.30
C PRO A 449 9.89 -2.98 -8.44
N HIS A 450 9.57 -4.04 -9.19
CA HIS A 450 10.51 -5.13 -9.48
C HIS A 450 11.57 -4.74 -10.51
N GLY A 451 11.22 -3.89 -11.48
CA GLY A 451 12.19 -3.32 -12.41
C GLY A 451 13.18 -2.38 -11.71
N ALA A 452 12.70 -1.58 -10.74
CA ALA A 452 13.56 -0.79 -9.86
C ALA A 452 14.55 -1.67 -9.07
N TYR A 453 14.08 -2.80 -8.51
CA TYR A 453 14.96 -3.77 -7.85
C TYR A 453 16.08 -4.29 -8.78
N VAL A 454 15.79 -4.59 -10.04
CA VAL A 454 16.81 -5.02 -11.02
C VAL A 454 17.84 -3.91 -11.27
N LEU A 455 17.41 -2.65 -11.39
CA LEU A 455 18.33 -1.51 -11.53
C LEU A 455 19.19 -1.33 -10.27
N GLN A 456 18.62 -1.54 -9.08
CA GLN A 456 19.38 -1.54 -7.83
C GLN A 456 20.46 -2.63 -7.80
N GLN A 457 20.15 -3.86 -8.27
CA GLN A 457 21.15 -4.92 -8.36
C GLN A 457 22.25 -4.59 -9.37
N LEU A 458 21.89 -4.03 -10.53
CA LEU A 458 22.84 -3.57 -11.55
C LEU A 458 23.75 -2.45 -11.00
N GLY A 459 23.19 -1.47 -10.30
CA GLY A 459 23.96 -0.44 -9.61
C GLY A 459 24.92 -1.02 -8.57
N GLN A 460 24.50 -2.08 -7.86
CA GLN A 460 25.37 -2.81 -6.94
C GLN A 460 26.53 -3.52 -7.67
N CYS A 461 26.29 -4.12 -8.84
CA CYS A 461 27.35 -4.69 -9.68
C CYS A 461 28.38 -3.63 -10.07
N HIS A 462 27.93 -2.47 -10.57
CA HIS A 462 28.82 -1.35 -10.89
C HIS A 462 29.64 -0.88 -9.68
N PHE A 463 28.99 -0.74 -8.52
CA PHE A 463 29.66 -0.35 -7.28
C PHE A 463 30.78 -1.33 -6.88
N MET A 464 30.52 -2.65 -6.95
CA MET A 464 31.51 -3.68 -6.62
C MET A 464 32.68 -3.73 -7.60
N LEU A 465 32.44 -3.37 -8.86
CA LEU A 465 33.47 -3.27 -9.90
C LEU A 465 34.22 -1.92 -9.88
N GLY A 466 33.84 -1.00 -9.00
CA GLY A 466 34.51 0.30 -8.82
C GLY A 466 33.95 1.45 -9.65
N ASP A 467 32.91 1.23 -10.46
CA ASP A 467 32.28 2.27 -11.28
C ASP A 467 31.16 2.98 -10.50
N MET A 468 31.55 3.91 -9.63
CA MET A 468 30.62 4.65 -8.78
C MET A 468 29.64 5.51 -9.60
N GLN A 469 30.09 6.03 -10.75
CA GLN A 469 29.27 6.93 -11.56
C GLN A 469 28.14 6.16 -12.26
N ALA A 470 28.45 5.00 -12.84
CA ALA A 470 27.42 4.12 -13.39
C ALA A 470 26.48 3.60 -12.30
N ALA A 471 27.01 3.27 -11.11
CA ALA A 471 26.19 2.84 -9.99
C ALA A 471 25.14 3.90 -9.59
N ILE A 472 25.54 5.17 -9.48
CA ILE A 472 24.64 6.29 -9.16
C ILE A 472 23.53 6.42 -10.22
N VAL A 473 23.85 6.30 -11.51
CA VAL A 473 22.85 6.39 -12.59
C VAL A 473 21.76 5.33 -12.42
N GLU A 474 22.14 4.09 -12.11
CA GLU A 474 21.17 3.00 -11.91
C GLU A 474 20.38 3.15 -10.60
N PHE A 475 21.00 3.65 -9.52
CA PHE A 475 20.30 3.94 -8.27
C PHE A 475 19.30 5.11 -8.42
N ASP A 476 19.66 6.18 -9.14
CA ASP A 476 18.77 7.30 -9.41
C ASP A 476 17.58 6.86 -10.29
N ALA A 477 17.84 6.02 -11.29
CA ALA A 477 16.77 5.43 -12.11
C ALA A 477 15.84 4.53 -11.26
N SER A 478 16.41 3.73 -10.35
CA SER A 478 15.63 2.93 -9.39
C SER A 478 14.79 3.83 -8.46
N LYS A 479 15.36 4.88 -7.89
CA LYS A 479 14.67 5.85 -7.02
C LYS A 479 13.48 6.48 -7.74
N ALA A 480 13.69 6.99 -8.95
CA ALA A 480 12.66 7.65 -9.74
C ALA A 480 11.48 6.72 -10.08
N ILE A 481 11.73 5.42 -10.27
CA ILE A 481 10.66 4.44 -10.48
C ILE A 481 9.91 4.20 -9.17
N LEU A 482 10.61 3.99 -8.05
CA LEU A 482 9.97 3.76 -6.75
C LEU A 482 9.14 4.96 -6.27
N GLU A 483 9.55 6.18 -6.60
CA GLU A 483 8.74 7.40 -6.38
C GLU A 483 7.43 7.34 -7.16
N LYS A 484 7.52 7.10 -8.47
CA LYS A 484 6.35 7.02 -9.37
C LYS A 484 5.39 5.89 -9.02
N THR A 485 5.92 4.76 -8.55
CA THR A 485 5.13 3.60 -8.13
C THR A 485 4.73 3.66 -6.66
N SER A 486 5.00 4.77 -5.96
CA SER A 486 4.61 4.96 -4.56
C SER A 486 5.19 3.89 -3.62
N SER A 487 6.34 3.34 -3.99
CA SER A 487 7.03 2.24 -3.31
C SER A 487 8.33 2.70 -2.62
N LEU A 488 8.67 3.99 -2.69
CA LEU A 488 9.87 4.54 -2.05
C LEU A 488 9.79 4.51 -0.50
N GLN A 489 8.58 4.65 0.06
CA GLN A 489 8.32 4.64 1.51
C GLN A 489 8.33 3.20 2.09
N THR A 490 9.36 2.43 1.75
CA THR A 490 9.55 1.03 2.15
C THR A 490 11.01 0.79 2.53
N PRO A 491 11.32 -0.28 3.29
CA PRO A 491 12.71 -0.68 3.55
C PRO A 491 13.55 -0.84 2.27
N GLN A 492 12.94 -1.28 1.18
CA GLN A 492 13.60 -1.41 -0.13
C GLN A 492 13.96 -0.04 -0.71
N GLY A 493 13.05 0.94 -0.65
CA GLY A 493 13.32 2.31 -1.10
C GLY A 493 14.44 2.99 -0.31
N ALA A 494 14.44 2.83 1.01
CA ALA A 494 15.53 3.33 1.86
C ALA A 494 16.89 2.66 1.51
N SER A 495 16.89 1.38 1.14
CA SER A 495 18.12 0.68 0.71
C SER A 495 18.70 1.25 -0.59
N VAL A 496 17.87 1.74 -1.52
CA VAL A 496 18.36 2.39 -2.75
C VAL A 496 19.14 3.67 -2.41
N LEU A 497 18.56 4.53 -1.55
CA LEU A 497 19.21 5.76 -1.09
C LEU A 497 20.51 5.47 -0.33
N GLN A 498 20.48 4.49 0.57
CA GLN A 498 21.64 4.06 1.34
C GLN A 498 22.78 3.54 0.44
N ARG A 499 22.45 2.79 -0.62
CA ARG A 499 23.45 2.32 -1.59
C ARG A 499 24.00 3.44 -2.47
N ALA A 500 23.18 4.40 -2.86
CA ALA A 500 23.64 5.61 -3.54
C ALA A 500 24.56 6.44 -2.64
N ALA A 501 24.23 6.58 -1.35
CA ALA A 501 25.07 7.27 -0.36
C ALA A 501 26.46 6.63 -0.24
N ARG A 502 26.56 5.29 -0.23
CA ARG A 502 27.84 4.57 -0.26
C ARG A 502 28.69 4.88 -1.50
N CYS A 503 28.07 5.21 -2.64
CA CYS A 503 28.82 5.66 -3.83
C CYS A 503 29.43 7.04 -3.58
N PHE A 504 28.67 7.98 -3.02
CA PHE A 504 29.17 9.31 -2.69
C PHE A 504 30.26 9.28 -1.60
N CYS A 505 30.15 8.39 -0.62
CA CYS A 505 31.22 8.08 0.33
C CYS A 505 32.53 7.74 -0.37
N LYS A 506 32.49 6.83 -1.36
CA LYS A 506 33.67 6.42 -2.16
C LYS A 506 34.22 7.53 -3.04
N LEU A 507 33.36 8.45 -3.48
CA LEU A 507 33.75 9.63 -4.26
C LEU A 507 34.26 10.78 -3.37
N GLY A 508 34.11 10.67 -2.03
CA GLY A 508 34.49 11.71 -1.07
C GLY A 508 33.51 12.89 -0.99
N ASP A 509 32.27 12.72 -1.48
CA ASP A 509 31.21 13.73 -1.40
C ASP A 509 30.36 13.50 -0.13
N ALA A 510 30.90 13.93 1.00
CA ALA A 510 30.25 13.78 2.30
C ALA A 510 28.90 14.51 2.41
N HIS A 511 28.71 15.59 1.63
CA HIS A 511 27.45 16.34 1.66
C HIS A 511 26.31 15.49 1.08
N ARG A 512 26.49 14.95 -0.12
CA ARG A 512 25.47 14.10 -0.77
C ARG A 512 25.26 12.78 -0.04
N GLU A 513 26.32 12.21 0.52
CA GLU A 513 26.22 11.02 1.36
C GLU A 513 25.28 11.25 2.55
N LEU A 514 25.51 12.31 3.34
CA LEU A 514 24.66 12.64 4.49
C LEU A 514 23.23 12.99 4.08
N GLU A 515 23.04 13.76 3.01
CA GLU A 515 21.72 14.13 2.49
C GLU A 515 20.86 12.88 2.21
N LEU A 516 21.41 11.91 1.49
CA LEU A 516 20.71 10.67 1.15
C LEU A 516 20.46 9.77 2.37
N LEU A 517 21.38 9.72 3.33
CA LEU A 517 21.20 8.91 4.54
C LEU A 517 20.15 9.51 5.49
N TRP A 518 20.08 10.84 5.59
CA TRP A 518 19.00 11.51 6.33
C TRP A 518 17.66 11.34 5.64
N GLU A 519 17.60 11.43 4.31
CA GLU A 519 16.40 11.12 3.54
C GLU A 519 15.95 9.68 3.80
N ALA A 520 16.85 8.70 3.66
CA ALA A 520 16.55 7.28 3.91
C ALA A 520 16.04 7.02 5.33
N ARG A 521 16.65 7.66 6.33
CA ARG A 521 16.21 7.57 7.73
C ARG A 521 14.79 8.11 7.88
N LYS A 522 14.52 9.29 7.32
CA LYS A 522 13.20 9.93 7.41
C LYS A 522 12.11 9.07 6.76
N LEU A 523 12.36 8.50 5.58
CA LEU A 523 11.42 7.58 4.92
C LEU A 523 11.06 6.39 5.81
N LEU A 524 12.05 5.84 6.52
CA LEU A 524 11.83 4.72 7.44
C LEU A 524 11.12 5.15 8.73
N GLU A 525 11.36 6.35 9.23
CA GLU A 525 10.64 6.92 10.38
C GLU A 525 9.16 7.15 10.01
N ASP A 526 8.90 7.79 8.86
CA ASP A 526 7.55 8.07 8.36
C ASP A 526 6.77 6.77 8.05
N ALA A 527 7.47 5.70 7.67
CA ALA A 527 6.88 4.38 7.45
C ALA A 527 6.79 3.52 8.74
N GLU A 528 7.27 4.02 9.89
CA GLU A 528 7.43 3.26 11.14
C GLU A 528 8.33 2.01 11.00
N GLN A 529 9.19 1.97 9.98
CA GLN A 529 10.07 0.84 9.62
C GLN A 529 11.55 1.06 10.02
N LEU A 530 11.87 2.09 10.81
CA LEU A 530 13.25 2.34 11.24
C LEU A 530 13.86 1.18 12.05
N HIS A 531 13.01 0.38 12.70
CA HIS A 531 13.41 -0.78 13.46
C HIS A 531 13.77 -2.01 12.59
N SER A 532 13.65 -1.93 11.27
CA SER A 532 14.02 -3.01 10.34
C SER A 532 15.54 -3.17 10.19
N LYS A 533 16.00 -4.30 9.64
CA LYS A 533 17.41 -4.54 9.25
C LYS A 533 17.96 -3.40 8.39
N SER A 534 17.16 -2.91 7.44
CA SER A 534 17.51 -1.79 6.56
C SER A 534 17.67 -0.48 7.33
N GLY A 535 16.83 -0.24 8.34
CA GLY A 535 16.97 0.93 9.22
C GLY A 535 18.25 0.92 10.04
N VAL A 536 18.63 -0.24 10.60
CA VAL A 536 19.92 -0.39 11.29
C VAL A 536 21.09 -0.11 10.34
N LEU A 537 21.04 -0.61 9.10
CA LEU A 537 22.07 -0.33 8.09
C LEU A 537 22.16 1.16 7.73
N VAL A 538 21.03 1.85 7.59
CA VAL A 538 20.99 3.30 7.37
C VAL A 538 21.61 4.05 8.55
N LEU A 539 21.25 3.69 9.79
CA LEU A 539 21.79 4.32 10.99
C LEU A 539 23.31 4.06 11.14
N LEU A 540 23.77 2.87 10.78
CA LEU A 540 25.19 2.52 10.77
C LEU A 540 25.98 3.39 9.79
N ASP A 541 25.53 3.47 8.55
CA ASP A 541 26.20 4.26 7.52
C ASP A 541 26.12 5.76 7.85
N LEU A 542 24.97 6.24 8.36
CA LEU A 542 24.79 7.62 8.83
C LEU A 542 25.73 7.94 9.99
N GLY A 543 25.84 7.05 10.97
CA GLY A 543 26.77 7.19 12.08
C GLY A 543 28.22 7.27 11.59
N SER A 544 28.62 6.42 10.64
CA SER A 544 29.95 6.49 10.02
C SER A 544 30.19 7.81 9.28
N ALA A 545 29.27 8.26 8.43
CA ALA A 545 29.38 9.52 7.71
C ALA A 545 29.50 10.72 8.66
N LEU A 546 28.75 10.73 9.76
CA LEU A 546 28.82 11.77 10.79
C LEU A 546 30.16 11.78 11.54
N LEU A 547 30.78 10.61 11.81
CA LEU A 547 32.12 10.53 12.38
C LEU A 547 33.19 11.11 11.45
N ASP A 548 33.06 10.84 10.15
CA ASP A 548 33.95 11.38 9.13
C ASP A 548 33.77 12.90 9.00
N ALA A 549 32.54 13.40 9.14
CA ALA A 549 32.20 14.82 9.22
C ALA A 549 32.57 15.51 10.56
N ARG A 550 33.08 14.77 11.56
CA ARG A 550 33.40 15.25 12.92
C ARG A 550 32.19 15.72 13.73
N GLU A 551 31.00 15.21 13.42
CA GLU A 551 29.76 15.44 14.16
C GLU A 551 29.55 14.37 15.25
N ASP A 552 30.56 14.19 16.12
CA ASP A 552 30.65 13.08 17.08
C ASP A 552 29.42 12.94 17.99
N ALA A 553 28.79 14.06 18.37
CA ALA A 553 27.61 14.06 19.22
C ALA A 553 26.38 13.46 18.51
N GLU A 554 26.17 13.80 17.24
CA GLU A 554 25.08 13.25 16.43
C GLU A 554 25.36 11.79 16.06
N ALA A 555 26.59 11.49 15.64
CA ALA A 555 27.04 10.14 15.36
C ALA A 555 26.77 9.20 16.55
N LYS A 556 27.06 9.68 17.77
CA LYS A 556 26.77 8.94 18.99
C LYS A 556 25.28 8.65 19.16
N ARG A 557 24.41 9.67 19.00
CA ARG A 557 22.95 9.50 19.12
C ARG A 557 22.40 8.47 18.14
N VAL A 558 22.82 8.56 16.88
CA VAL A 558 22.40 7.67 15.80
C VAL A 558 22.85 6.22 16.06
N LEU A 559 24.10 6.03 16.48
CA LEU A 559 24.64 4.70 16.76
C LEU A 559 24.08 4.06 18.03
N GLU A 560 23.79 4.84 19.07
CA GLU A 560 23.09 4.35 20.28
C GLU A 560 21.64 3.93 19.96
N LEU A 561 20.97 4.64 19.06
CA LEU A 561 19.64 4.23 18.57
C LEU A 561 19.73 2.90 17.79
N ALA A 562 20.75 2.74 16.93
CA ALA A 562 20.97 1.48 16.22
C ALA A 562 21.23 0.31 17.19
N GLU A 563 22.03 0.53 18.25
CA GLU A 563 22.31 -0.46 19.30
C GLU A 563 21.03 -0.87 20.03
N GLN A 564 20.19 0.11 20.39
CA GLN A 564 18.91 -0.14 21.03
C GLN A 564 18.01 -1.01 20.16
N ILE A 565 17.84 -0.65 18.88
CA ILE A 565 17.01 -1.39 17.92
C ILE A 565 17.51 -2.84 17.78
N CYS A 566 18.82 -3.04 17.63
CA CYS A 566 19.42 -4.39 17.58
C CYS A 566 19.07 -5.21 18.82
N SER A 567 19.12 -4.60 20.02
CA SER A 567 18.85 -5.29 21.28
C SER A 567 17.37 -5.65 21.48
N GLU A 568 16.44 -4.80 21.03
CA GLU A 568 15.00 -4.97 21.24
C GLU A 568 14.37 -5.94 20.22
N LYS A 569 14.88 -5.96 18.99
CA LYS A 569 14.27 -6.69 17.86
C LYS A 569 15.01 -7.98 17.50
N SER A 570 16.01 -8.39 18.29
CA SER A 570 16.84 -9.58 18.03
C SER A 570 17.40 -9.62 16.60
N ILE A 571 17.78 -8.45 16.08
CA ILE A 571 18.33 -8.32 14.72
C ILE A 571 19.74 -8.91 14.73
N ASP A 572 20.08 -9.62 13.65
CA ASP A 572 21.37 -10.27 13.34
C ASP A 572 22.55 -9.82 14.24
N GLY A 573 23.15 -10.79 14.93
CA GLY A 573 24.30 -10.58 15.81
C GLY A 573 25.49 -9.91 15.10
N SER A 574 25.66 -10.12 13.79
CA SER A 574 26.73 -9.48 13.02
C SER A 574 26.57 -7.95 12.94
N LEU A 575 25.34 -7.46 12.77
CA LEU A 575 25.03 -6.03 12.73
C LEU A 575 25.21 -5.39 14.11
N SER A 576 24.79 -6.09 15.17
CA SER A 576 25.03 -5.65 16.54
C SER A 576 26.53 -5.47 16.81
N GLU A 577 27.37 -6.40 16.37
CA GLU A 577 28.83 -6.28 16.50
C GLU A 577 29.40 -5.06 15.74
N LEU A 578 28.93 -4.81 14.52
CA LEU A 578 29.31 -3.64 13.72
C LEU A 578 28.93 -2.32 14.43
N VAL A 579 27.73 -2.22 14.99
CA VAL A 579 27.28 -1.06 15.77
C VAL A 579 28.21 -0.83 16.97
N GLN A 580 28.52 -1.89 17.72
CA GLN A 580 29.44 -1.84 18.86
C GLN A 580 30.84 -1.40 18.46
N GLU A 581 31.34 -1.86 17.31
CA GLU A 581 32.64 -1.47 16.78
C GLU A 581 32.70 0.04 16.52
N ARG A 582 31.66 0.61 15.88
CA ARG A 582 31.58 2.04 15.61
C ARG A 582 31.44 2.87 16.90
N LEU A 583 30.64 2.42 17.87
CA LEU A 583 30.56 3.06 19.19
C LEU A 583 31.89 3.03 19.95
N LYS A 584 32.73 1.99 19.78
CA LYS A 584 34.08 1.95 20.37
C LYS A 584 35.00 3.04 19.83
N VAL A 585 34.85 3.45 18.56
CA VAL A 585 35.64 4.55 17.98
C VAL A 585 35.41 5.83 18.77
N LEU A 586 34.15 6.21 19.02
CA LEU A 586 33.75 7.37 19.82
C LEU A 586 34.28 7.32 21.27
N ARG A 587 34.30 6.13 21.87
CA ARG A 587 34.82 5.94 23.24
C ARG A 587 36.33 6.18 23.30
N LYS A 588 37.09 5.77 22.29
CA LYS A 588 38.55 5.96 22.23
C LYS A 588 38.95 7.43 22.00
N THR A 589 38.21 8.20 21.21
CA THR A 589 38.49 9.62 20.97
C THR A 589 38.40 10.45 22.26
N ARG A 590 37.49 10.09 23.18
CA ARG A 590 37.37 10.76 24.50
C ARG A 590 38.56 10.54 25.44
N TYR A 591 39.22 9.38 25.38
CA TYR A 591 40.38 9.11 26.25
C TYR A 591 41.65 9.87 25.83
N CYS A 592 41.77 10.30 24.58
CA CYS A 592 42.92 11.08 24.10
C CYS A 592 42.79 12.59 24.34
N ILE A 593 41.61 13.10 24.70
CA ILE A 593 41.37 14.53 24.97
C ILE A 593 41.45 14.83 26.49
N ILE A 594 41.43 13.80 27.34
CA ILE A 594 41.47 13.92 28.82
C ILE A 594 42.86 13.52 29.39
N SER A 595 43.81 13.10 28.55
CA SER A 595 45.23 12.88 28.90
C SER A 595 46.09 14.02 28.40
#